data_AF-A0A2W1K0R7-F1
#
_entry.id   AF-A0A2W1K0R7-F1
#
_cell.length_a   1.000
_cell.length_b   1.000
_cell.length_c   1.000
_cell.angle_alpha   90.00
_cell.angle_beta   90.00
_cell.angle_gamma   90.00
#
_symmetry.space_group_name_H-M   'P 1'
#
loop_
_entity.id
_entity.type
_entity.pdbx_description
1 polymer ?
#
loop_
_entity_poly.entity_id
_entity_poly.type
_entity_poly.pdbx_seq_one_letter_code
_entity_poly.pdbx_strand_id
1 'polypeptide(L)' 'MNAVLPSIISEFETAEQEASYTAWLRTKVASSLADQRPSIPHDEVMAEMDAIIAEAETSAQRKF' A
#
# COMPACT_ATOMS: atom_id res chain seq x y z
N MET A 1 -27.25 9.98 -1.94
CA MET A 1 -27.63 8.61 -1.56
C MET A 1 -26.46 7.72 -1.94
N ASN A 2 -25.78 7.11 -0.96
CA ASN A 2 -24.69 6.19 -1.26
C ASN A 2 -25.28 4.83 -1.58
N ALA A 3 -25.12 4.39 -2.83
CA ALA A 3 -25.52 3.06 -3.23
C ALA A 3 -24.63 2.04 -2.50
N VAL A 4 -25.26 1.13 -1.77
CA VAL A 4 -24.59 -0.01 -1.14
C VAL A 4 -24.23 -1.01 -2.24
N LEU A 5 -22.97 -1.42 -2.28
CA LEU A 5 -22.47 -2.35 -3.29
C LEU A 5 -22.48 -3.79 -2.74
N PRO A 6 -22.95 -4.78 -3.53
CA PRO A 6 -22.86 -6.17 -3.11
C PRO A 6 -21.40 -6.65 -3.02
N SER A 7 -21.08 -7.39 -1.96
CA SER A 7 -19.72 -7.93 -1.72
C SER A 7 -19.19 -8.84 -2.84
N ILE A 8 -20.07 -9.44 -3.63
CA ILE A 8 -19.69 -10.24 -4.81
C ILE A 8 -19.21 -9.38 -6.01
N ILE A 9 -19.50 -8.09 -6.00
CA ILE A 9 -19.18 -7.14 -7.09
C ILE A 9 -18.07 -6.17 -6.67
N SER A 10 -18.10 -5.69 -5.42
CA SER A 10 -17.11 -4.75 -4.90
C SER A 10 -16.68 -5.13 -3.49
N GLU A 11 -15.40 -4.91 -3.19
CA GLU A 11 -14.83 -5.02 -1.84
C GLU A 11 -15.22 -3.82 -0.95
N PHE A 12 -15.73 -2.74 -1.56
CA PHE A 12 -16.21 -1.56 -0.84
C PHE A 12 -17.70 -1.68 -0.55
N GLU A 13 -18.11 -1.21 0.62
CA GLU A 13 -19.53 -1.22 1.00
C GLU A 13 -20.33 -0.19 0.21
N THR A 14 -19.69 0.88 -0.27
CA THR A 14 -20.36 1.99 -0.96
C THR A 14 -19.58 2.51 -2.16
N ALA A 15 -20.31 3.03 -3.15
CA ALA A 15 -19.71 3.69 -4.31
C ALA A 15 -18.85 4.92 -3.96
N GLU A 16 -19.16 5.62 -2.86
CA GLU A 16 -18.35 6.75 -2.40
C GLU A 16 -16.97 6.30 -1.86
N GLN A 17 -16.93 5.23 -1.07
CA GLN A 17 -15.67 4.64 -0.59
C GLN A 17 -14.81 4.16 -1.77
N GLU A 18 -15.40 3.47 -2.74
CA GLU A 18 -14.71 3.01 -3.94
C GLU A 18 -14.15 4.19 -4.76
N ALA A 19 -14.94 5.25 -4.95
CA ALA A 19 -14.51 6.45 -5.66
C ALA A 19 -13.35 7.17 -4.94
N SER A 20 -13.43 7.26 -3.61
CA SER A 20 -12.38 7.85 -2.78
C SER A 20 -11.08 7.04 -2.87
N TYR A 21 -11.15 5.72 -2.72
CA TYR A 21 -10.00 4.83 -2.88
C TYR A 21 -9.39 4.94 -4.27
N THR A 22 -10.22 4.95 -5.32
CA THR A 22 -9.77 5.08 -6.71
C THR A 22 -9.05 6.41 -6.95
N ALA A 23 -9.55 7.52 -6.40
CA ALA A 23 -8.92 8.83 -6.52
C ALA A 23 -7.53 8.86 -5.84
N TRP A 24 -7.44 8.28 -4.63
CA TRP A 24 -6.17 8.12 -3.93
C TRP A 24 -5.19 7.23 -4.70
N LEU A 25 -5.64 6.07 -5.18
CA LEU A 25 -4.81 5.11 -5.91
C LEU A 25 -4.25 5.73 -7.19
N ARG A 26 -5.07 6.45 -7.96
CA ARG A 26 -4.63 7.18 -9.16
C ARG A 26 -3.54 8.21 -8.83
N THR A 27 -3.71 8.94 -7.73
CA THR A 27 -2.70 9.92 -7.28
C THR A 27 -1.40 9.23 -6.90
N LYS A 28 -1.48 8.14 -6.13
CA LYS A 28 -0.32 7.35 -5.70
C LYS A 28 0.43 6.77 -6.91
N VAL A 29 -0.28 6.18 -7.88
CA VAL A 29 0.31 5.64 -9.11
C VAL A 29 0.97 6.74 -9.95
N ALA A 30 0.31 7.89 -10.12
CA ALA A 30 0.90 9.01 -10.84
C ALA A 30 2.20 9.49 -10.20
N SER A 31 2.24 9.60 -8.86
CA SER A 31 3.47 9.93 -8.13
C SER A 31 4.55 8.85 -8.30
N SER A 32 4.20 7.57 -8.28
CA SER A 32 5.15 6.47 -8.51
C SER A 32 5.71 6.45 -9.93
N LEU A 33 4.90 6.75 -10.95
CA LEU A 33 5.37 6.85 -12.33
C LEU A 33 6.23 8.09 -12.61
N ALA A 34 6.03 9.15 -11.84
CA ALA A 34 6.84 10.35 -11.91
C ALA A 34 8.21 10.20 -11.21
N ASP A 35 8.40 9.13 -10.43
CA ASP A 35 9.67 8.84 -9.78
C ASP A 35 10.70 8.39 -10.83
N GLN A 36 11.81 9.13 -10.90
CA GLN A 36 12.88 8.87 -11.88
C GLN A 36 13.93 7.88 -11.38
N ARG A 37 13.82 7.41 -10.14
CA ARG A 37 14.74 6.39 -9.62
C ARG A 37 14.58 5.09 -10.41
N PRO A 38 15.67 4.40 -10.74
CA PRO A 38 15.58 3.11 -11.41
C PRO A 38 14.88 2.10 -10.50
N SER A 39 14.18 1.14 -11.11
CA SER A 39 13.66 -0.02 -10.37
C SER A 39 14.82 -0.84 -9.82
N ILE A 40 14.63 -1.37 -8.62
CA ILE A 40 15.58 -2.30 -7.98
C ILE A 40 15.18 -3.77 -8.29
N PRO A 41 16.14 -4.70 -8.35
CA PRO A 41 15.87 -6.13 -8.48
C PRO A 41 15.03 -6.67 -7.31
N HIS A 42 14.30 -7.75 -7.54
CA HIS A 42 13.49 -8.39 -6.50
C HIS A 42 14.31 -8.77 -5.26
N ASP A 43 15.50 -9.33 -5.44
CA ASP A 43 16.37 -9.75 -4.33
C ASP A 43 16.80 -8.57 -3.45
N GLU A 44 16.98 -7.38 -4.04
CA GLU A 44 17.31 -6.15 -3.31
C GLU A 44 16.10 -5.69 -2.47
N VAL A 45 14.88 -5.76 -3.01
CA VAL A 45 13.64 -5.48 -2.26
C VAL A 45 13.53 -6.39 -1.03
N MET A 46 13.81 -7.69 -1.21
CA MET A 46 13.70 -8.67 -0.11
C MET A 46 14.76 -8.41 0.96
N ALA A 47 16.00 -8.10 0.56
CA ALA A 47 17.06 -7.76 1.51
C ALA A 47 16.74 -6.49 2.31
N GLU A 48 16.18 -5.46 1.68
CA GLU A 48 15.71 -4.26 2.39
C GLU A 48 14.58 -4.57 3.37
N MET A 49 13.63 -5.42 2.98
CA MET A 49 12.52 -5.82 3.84
C MET A 49 12.99 -6.60 5.08
N ASP A 50 13.91 -7.55 4.90
CA ASP A 50 14.50 -8.33 6.00
C ASP A 50 15.20 -7.41 7.02
N ALA A 51 15.92 -6.39 6.54
CA ALA A 51 16.57 -5.42 7.39
C ALA A 51 15.57 -4.59 8.21
N ILE A 52 14.47 -4.12 7.58
CA ILE A 52 13.40 -3.37 8.25
C ILE A 52 12.74 -4.23 9.35
N ILE A 53 12.46 -5.50 9.06
CA ILE A 53 11.84 -6.42 10.01
C ILE A 53 12.79 -6.66 11.20
N ALA A 54 14.06 -6.96 10.95
CA ALA A 54 15.05 -7.18 12.01
C ALA A 54 15.21 -5.95 12.93
N GLU A 55 15.18 -4.74 12.36
CA GLU A 55 15.21 -3.49 13.13
C GLU A 55 13.96 -3.32 14.00
N ALA A 56 12.78 -3.62 13.45
CA ALA A 56 11.51 -3.54 14.15
C ALA A 56 11.45 -4.53 15.32
N GLU A 57 11.87 -5.79 15.11
CA GLU A 57 11.93 -6.83 16.14
C GLU A 57 12.91 -6.47 17.27
N THR A 58 14.11 -6.02 16.91
CA THR A 58 15.09 -5.55 17.90
C THR A 58 14.54 -4.37 18.71
N SER A 59 13.87 -3.44 18.04
CA SER A 59 13.24 -2.29 18.70
C SER A 59 12.10 -2.67 19.62
N ALA A 60 11.30 -3.68 19.26
CA ALA A 60 10.27 -4.22 20.13
C ALA A 60 10.90 -4.90 21.36
N GLN A 61 11.94 -5.72 21.16
CA GLN A 61 12.62 -6.43 22.23
C GLN A 61 13.32 -5.50 23.24
N ARG A 62 13.83 -4.33 22.80
CA ARG A 62 14.42 -3.31 23.68
C ARG A 62 13.40 -2.50 24.50
N LYS A 63 12.12 -2.52 24.10
CA LYS A 63 11.03 -1.81 24.79
C LYS A 63 10.41 -2.65 25.90
N PHE A 64 10.81 -3.90 26.02
CA PHE A 64 10.52 -4.81 27.14
C PHE A 64 11.79 -5.02 27.96
#